data_AF-A0A1J4KDT5-F1
#
_entry.id   AF-A0A1J4KDT5-F1
#
_cell.length_a   1.000
_cell.length_b   1.000
_cell.length_c   1.000
_cell.angle_alpha   90.00
_cell.angle_beta   90.00
_cell.angle_gamma   90.00
#
_symmetry.space_group_name_H-M   'P 1'
#
loop_
_entity.id
_entity.type
_entity.pdbx_description
1 polymer ?
#
loop_
_entity_poly.entity_id
_entity_poly.type
_entity_poly.pdbx_seq_one_letter_code
_entity_poly.pdbx_strand_id
1 'polypeptide(L)'
;MRPAKKSKFAKKNQTNNFPLDFYNRAFAILAYTYGSGPDQSYILPEPAEEVTVKEENRQPFQSRIVDLRLRRNQDQREKVQIEHDEKIQNSYEKYEQMIINSSEDIESVFEPEQAVRPDVPLYLQNIHNDERINSWKYRRKKRPHPMDMKKIEKEYTARLNKSREIGVKRATNRAQLYQQQCGNSCQTDTDQNSSDNYYEVYD
;
A
#
# COMPACT_ATOMS: atom_id res chain seq x y z
N MET A 1 -12.74 29.11 -51.00
CA MET A 1 -12.63 30.26 -50.07
C MET A 1 -14.01 30.54 -49.48
N ARG A 2 -14.19 30.37 -48.16
CA ARG A 2 -15.45 30.69 -47.46
C ARG A 2 -15.30 32.04 -46.73
N PRO A 3 -16.29 32.95 -46.77
CA PRO A 3 -16.16 34.25 -46.11
C PRO A 3 -16.39 34.12 -44.59
N ALA A 4 -15.54 34.81 -43.82
CA ALA A 4 -15.66 34.93 -42.36
C ALA A 4 -16.84 35.84 -41.98
N LYS A 5 -17.76 35.32 -41.15
CA LYS A 5 -18.84 36.12 -40.56
C LYS A 5 -18.28 37.00 -39.44
N LYS A 6 -18.37 38.32 -39.61
CA LYS A 6 -18.02 39.32 -38.59
C LYS A 6 -19.10 39.33 -37.49
N SER A 7 -18.75 38.98 -36.26
CA SER A 7 -19.63 39.15 -35.09
C SER A 7 -19.72 40.64 -34.73
N LYS A 8 -20.91 41.23 -34.87
CA LYS A 8 -21.20 42.58 -34.41
C LYS A 8 -21.45 42.52 -32.90
N PHE A 9 -20.43 42.76 -32.08
CA PHE A 9 -20.65 43.10 -30.67
C PHE A 9 -21.20 44.53 -30.61
N ALA A 10 -22.48 44.64 -30.25
CA ALA A 10 -23.12 45.92 -29.97
C ALA A 10 -22.43 46.59 -28.78
N LYS A 11 -22.03 47.86 -28.94
CA LYS A 11 -21.54 48.70 -27.84
C LYS A 11 -22.65 48.82 -26.78
N LYS A 12 -22.37 48.40 -25.54
CA LYS A 12 -23.25 48.63 -24.40
C LYS A 12 -23.23 50.12 -24.04
N ASN A 13 -24.40 50.76 -24.09
CA ASN A 13 -24.60 52.09 -23.53
C ASN A 13 -24.53 51.98 -22.00
N GLN A 14 -23.49 52.55 -21.39
CA GLN A 14 -23.47 52.81 -19.95
C GLN A 14 -24.43 53.95 -19.67
N THR A 15 -25.53 53.68 -18.98
CA THR A 15 -26.40 54.72 -18.44
C THR A 15 -25.85 55.12 -17.06
N ASN A 16 -25.70 56.42 -16.80
CA ASN A 16 -25.17 56.95 -15.53
C ASN A 16 -26.15 56.77 -14.34
N ASN A 17 -27.07 55.82 -14.40
CA ASN A 17 -28.10 55.61 -13.39
C ASN A 17 -27.75 54.37 -12.55
N PHE A 18 -26.97 54.60 -11.50
CA PHE A 18 -26.41 53.57 -10.61
C PHE A 18 -27.40 52.49 -10.12
N PRO A 19 -28.64 52.83 -9.70
CA PRO A 19 -29.57 51.80 -9.23
C PRO A 19 -29.95 50.84 -10.36
N LEU A 20 -30.23 51.36 -11.56
CA LEU A 20 -30.65 50.55 -12.70
C LEU A 20 -29.52 49.61 -13.17
N ASP A 21 -28.29 50.11 -13.19
CA ASP A 21 -27.10 49.34 -13.56
C ASP A 21 -26.80 48.22 -12.55
N PHE A 22 -27.01 48.46 -11.26
CA PHE A 22 -26.87 47.44 -10.22
C PHE A 22 -27.89 46.31 -10.41
N TYR A 23 -29.17 46.64 -10.58
CA TYR A 23 -30.22 45.62 -10.78
C TYR A 23 -29.97 44.81 -12.04
N ASN A 24 -29.65 45.46 -13.16
CA ASN A 24 -29.35 44.76 -14.41
C ASN A 24 -28.18 43.78 -14.29
N ARG A 25 -27.16 44.12 -13.51
CA ARG A 25 -26.01 43.23 -13.25
C ARG A 25 -26.36 42.09 -12.29
N ALA A 26 -27.07 42.37 -11.20
CA ALA A 26 -27.50 41.36 -10.24
C ALA A 26 -28.41 40.32 -10.90
N PHE A 27 -29.35 40.77 -11.75
CA PHE A 27 -30.22 39.90 -12.52
C PHE A 27 -29.47 39.09 -13.59
N ALA A 28 -28.46 39.67 -14.25
CA ALA A 28 -27.62 38.93 -15.19
C ALA A 28 -26.86 37.78 -14.52
N ILE A 29 -26.37 37.99 -13.29
CA ILE A 29 -25.70 36.94 -12.50
C ILE A 29 -26.70 35.85 -12.13
N LEU A 30 -27.89 36.22 -11.63
CA LEU A 30 -28.96 35.26 -11.32
C LEU A 30 -29.37 34.45 -12.56
N ALA A 31 -29.61 35.09 -13.70
CA ALA A 31 -30.01 34.40 -14.93
C ALA A 31 -28.95 33.37 -15.38
N TYR A 32 -27.66 33.71 -15.25
CA TYR A 32 -26.57 32.79 -15.52
C TYR A 32 -26.58 31.56 -14.59
N THR A 33 -26.84 31.77 -13.29
CA THR A 33 -26.93 30.66 -12.33
C THR A 33 -28.07 29.68 -12.60
N TYR A 34 -29.18 30.15 -13.19
CA TYR A 34 -30.34 29.32 -13.50
C TYR A 34 -30.37 28.78 -14.93
N GLY A 35 -29.28 28.96 -15.71
CA GLY A 35 -29.16 28.40 -17.07
C GLY A 35 -30.09 29.03 -18.11
N SER A 36 -30.69 30.18 -17.81
CA SER A 36 -31.45 30.94 -18.80
C SER A 36 -30.45 31.63 -19.72
N GLY A 37 -30.33 31.12 -20.95
CA GLY A 37 -29.33 31.58 -21.92
C GLY A 37 -29.46 33.07 -22.30
N PRO A 38 -28.43 33.62 -22.98
CA PRO A 38 -28.30 35.05 -23.28
C PRO A 38 -29.31 35.62 -24.29
N ASP A 39 -30.26 34.82 -24.79
CA ASP A 39 -31.20 35.20 -25.86
C ASP A 39 -32.58 35.68 -25.34
N GLN A 40 -32.81 35.71 -24.03
CA GLN A 40 -34.03 36.30 -23.46
C GLN A 40 -33.84 37.81 -23.28
N SER A 41 -34.41 38.62 -24.16
CA SER A 41 -34.40 40.08 -24.03
C SER A 41 -35.17 40.52 -22.77
N TYR A 42 -34.43 41.00 -21.78
CA TYR A 42 -34.90 41.44 -20.46
C TYR A 42 -35.53 42.85 -20.48
N ILE A 43 -36.62 43.04 -21.24
CA ILE A 43 -37.37 44.31 -21.16
C ILE A 43 -38.24 44.25 -19.91
N LEU A 44 -37.75 44.83 -18.81
CA LEU A 44 -38.55 45.05 -17.61
C LEU A 44 -39.66 46.07 -17.94
N PRO A 45 -40.92 45.84 -17.54
CA PRO A 45 -41.96 46.86 -17.66
C PRO A 45 -41.60 48.06 -16.77
N GLU A 46 -41.72 49.27 -17.32
CA GLU A 46 -41.47 50.50 -16.56
C GLU A 46 -42.48 50.63 -15.41
N PRO A 47 -42.04 51.05 -14.21
CA PRO A 47 -42.92 51.25 -13.07
C PRO A 47 -43.92 52.38 -13.36
N ALA A 48 -45.21 52.09 -13.21
CA ALA A 48 -46.26 53.10 -13.32
C ALA A 48 -46.10 54.18 -12.24
N GLU A 49 -46.33 55.44 -12.63
CA GLU A 49 -46.09 56.64 -11.83
C GLU A 49 -46.75 56.61 -10.44
N GLU A 50 -46.03 57.12 -9.45
CA GLU A 50 -46.35 57.07 -8.02
C GLU A 50 -47.63 57.85 -7.67
N VAL A 51 -48.61 57.16 -7.09
CA VAL A 51 -49.78 57.78 -6.47
C VAL A 51 -49.39 58.37 -5.11
N THR A 52 -49.43 59.70 -4.99
CA THR A 52 -49.09 60.43 -3.76
C THR A 52 -50.19 60.29 -2.70
N VAL A 53 -49.93 59.52 -1.64
CA VAL A 53 -50.80 59.43 -0.45
C VAL A 53 -50.35 60.48 0.57
N LYS A 54 -51.28 61.33 1.02
CA LYS A 54 -51.02 62.39 2.02
C LYS A 54 -50.80 61.79 3.41
N GLU A 55 -49.75 62.23 4.10
CA GLU A 55 -49.41 61.78 5.46
C GLU A 55 -50.33 62.42 6.52
N GLU A 56 -50.92 61.59 7.38
CA GLU A 56 -51.70 62.04 8.53
C GLU A 56 -50.80 62.45 9.70
N ASN A 57 -51.11 63.58 10.33
CA ASN A 57 -50.42 64.14 11.50
C ASN A 57 -50.44 63.17 12.69
N ARG A 58 -49.30 62.51 12.94
CA ARG A 58 -49.09 61.67 14.13
C ARG A 58 -48.77 62.56 15.34
N GLN A 59 -49.45 62.33 16.47
CA GLN A 59 -49.14 62.97 17.74
C GLN A 59 -47.65 62.77 18.13
N PRO A 60 -47.02 63.74 18.82
CA PRO A 60 -45.65 63.61 19.29
C PRO A 60 -45.58 62.50 20.34
N PHE A 61 -45.16 61.32 19.88
CA PHE A 61 -44.84 60.18 20.70
C PHE A 61 -43.82 60.59 21.77
N GLN A 62 -43.97 60.10 23.01
CA GLN A 62 -43.01 60.35 24.10
C GLN A 62 -41.65 59.70 23.78
N SER A 63 -40.88 60.35 22.91
CA SER A 63 -39.68 59.84 22.27
C SER A 63 -38.56 59.59 23.27
N ARG A 64 -38.53 60.32 24.39
CA ARG A 64 -37.40 60.33 25.32
C ARG A 64 -37.02 58.95 25.87
N ILE A 65 -37.99 58.08 26.17
CA ILE A 65 -37.71 56.72 26.67
C ILE A 65 -37.23 55.82 25.52
N VAL A 66 -37.80 55.99 24.33
CA VAL A 66 -37.44 55.20 23.15
C VAL A 66 -36.07 55.62 22.60
N ASP A 67 -35.77 56.92 22.58
CA ASP A 67 -34.46 57.48 22.23
C ASP A 67 -33.39 57.00 23.22
N LEU A 68 -33.70 56.94 24.52
CA LEU A 68 -32.79 56.40 25.52
C LEU A 68 -32.53 54.89 25.31
N ARG A 69 -33.56 54.11 25.00
CA ARG A 69 -33.42 52.67 24.69
C ARG A 69 -32.64 52.46 23.40
N LEU A 70 -32.90 53.27 22.37
CA LEU A 70 -32.19 53.22 21.10
C LEU A 70 -30.70 53.53 21.30
N ARG A 71 -30.39 54.58 22.08
CA ARG A 71 -29.01 54.94 22.44
C ARG A 71 -28.31 53.81 23.19
N ARG A 72 -28.95 53.21 24.21
CA ARG A 72 -28.39 52.06 24.92
C ARG A 72 -28.15 50.85 24.01
N ASN A 73 -29.05 50.58 23.06
CA ASN A 73 -28.87 49.51 22.09
C ASN A 73 -27.72 49.80 21.12
N GLN A 74 -27.54 51.05 20.71
CA GLN A 74 -26.39 51.46 19.89
C GLN A 74 -25.08 51.29 20.67
N ASP A 75 -25.01 51.81 21.90
CA ASP A 75 -23.83 51.68 22.77
C ASP A 75 -23.50 50.19 23.03
N GLN A 76 -24.51 49.33 23.20
CA GLN A 76 -24.29 47.90 23.41
C GLN A 76 -23.77 47.22 22.14
N ARG A 77 -24.31 47.56 20.96
CA ARG A 77 -23.83 47.02 19.68
C ARG A 77 -22.39 47.45 19.40
N GLU A 78 -22.07 48.71 19.67
CA GLU A 78 -20.73 49.26 19.50
C GLU A 78 -19.73 48.53 20.42
N LYS A 79 -20.07 48.31 21.69
CA LYS A 79 -19.24 47.53 22.61
C LYS A 79 -19.00 46.09 22.12
N VAL A 80 -20.06 45.41 21.70
CA VAL A 80 -19.94 44.03 21.17
C VAL A 80 -19.07 44.00 19.92
N GLN A 81 -19.19 45.01 19.06
CA GLN A 81 -18.37 45.12 17.85
C GLN A 81 -16.89 45.34 18.19
N ILE A 82 -16.59 46.27 19.11
CA ILE A 82 -15.21 46.51 19.58
C ILE A 82 -14.61 45.23 20.17
N GLU A 83 -15.33 44.55 21.07
CA GLU A 83 -14.86 43.28 21.67
C GLU A 83 -14.64 42.17 20.62
N HIS A 84 -15.43 42.15 19.55
CA HIS A 84 -15.29 41.18 18.47
C HIS A 84 -14.08 41.50 17.59
N ASP A 85 -13.88 42.77 17.25
CA ASP A 85 -12.76 43.24 16.45
C ASP A 85 -11.43 43.02 17.20
N GLU A 86 -11.39 43.27 18.52
CA GLU A 86 -10.24 42.93 19.37
C GLU A 86 -9.92 41.43 19.36
N LYS A 87 -10.93 40.56 19.40
CA LYS A 87 -10.72 39.09 19.32
C LYS A 87 -10.16 38.68 17.97
N ILE A 88 -10.65 39.26 16.88
CA ILE A 88 -10.11 39.01 15.53
C ILE A 88 -8.65 39.44 15.48
N GLN A 89 -8.35 40.65 15.94
CA GLN A 89 -7.00 41.21 15.94
C GLN A 89 -6.03 40.32 16.73
N ASN A 90 -6.40 39.92 17.94
CA ASN A 90 -5.60 39.01 18.77
C ASN A 90 -5.38 37.64 18.09
N SER A 91 -6.39 37.13 17.38
CA SER A 91 -6.26 35.87 16.64
C SER A 91 -5.32 36.02 15.45
N TYR A 92 -5.38 37.15 14.75
CA TYR A 92 -4.51 37.46 13.63
C TYR A 92 -3.04 37.54 14.08
N GLU A 93 -2.77 38.31 15.12
CA GLU A 93 -1.42 38.43 15.71
C GLU A 93 -0.87 37.09 16.17
N LYS A 94 -1.71 36.24 16.75
CA LYS A 94 -1.33 34.88 17.15
C LYS A 94 -0.92 34.02 15.94
N TYR A 95 -1.69 34.05 14.85
CA TYR A 95 -1.35 33.28 13.65
C TYR A 95 -0.12 33.83 12.94
N GLU A 96 0.04 35.15 12.90
CA GLU A 96 1.23 35.79 12.35
C GLU A 96 2.49 35.36 13.13
N GLN A 97 2.43 35.37 14.47
CA GLN A 97 3.51 34.85 15.31
C GLN A 97 3.76 33.35 15.08
N MET A 98 2.70 32.55 14.91
CA MET A 98 2.85 31.13 14.58
C MET A 98 3.57 30.94 13.24
N ILE A 99 3.22 31.70 12.21
CA ILE A 99 3.84 31.61 10.88
C ILE A 99 5.31 32.04 10.93
N ILE A 100 5.62 33.13 11.64
CA ILE A 100 7.00 33.62 11.79
C ILE A 100 7.84 32.61 12.58
N ASN A 101 7.28 32.03 13.65
CA ASN A 101 7.99 31.05 14.48
C ASN A 101 8.06 29.67 13.81
N SER A 102 7.12 29.34 12.93
CA SER A 102 7.09 28.11 12.14
C SER A 102 7.82 28.27 10.81
N SER A 103 8.88 29.07 10.76
CA SER A 103 9.82 29.13 9.64
C SER A 103 10.64 27.83 9.51
N GLU A 104 9.99 26.68 9.69
CA GLU A 104 10.47 25.41 9.18
C GLU A 104 10.34 25.48 7.65
N ASP A 105 11.37 25.06 6.93
CA ASP A 105 11.43 25.08 5.46
C ASP A 105 10.22 24.39 4.85
N ILE A 106 9.16 25.17 4.56
CA ILE A 106 7.95 24.69 3.87
C ILE A 106 8.36 24.10 2.51
N GLU A 107 9.45 24.58 1.93
CA GLU A 107 10.04 24.07 0.69
C GLU A 107 10.43 22.59 0.81
N SER A 108 10.91 22.12 1.97
CA SER A 108 11.32 20.73 2.17
C SER A 108 10.14 19.74 2.09
N VAL A 109 8.91 20.20 2.35
CA VAL A 109 7.70 19.36 2.29
C VAL A 109 7.27 19.11 0.84
N PHE A 110 7.61 20.04 -0.06
CA PHE A 110 7.32 19.93 -1.48
C PHE A 110 8.48 19.36 -2.29
N GLU A 111 9.65 19.15 -1.68
CA GLU A 111 10.73 18.43 -2.31
C GLU A 111 10.30 16.97 -2.56
N PRO A 112 10.44 16.47 -3.80
CA PRO A 112 10.15 15.08 -4.09
C PRO A 112 11.06 14.19 -3.24
N GLU A 113 10.47 13.18 -2.58
CA GLU A 113 11.21 12.20 -1.79
C GLU A 113 12.35 11.64 -2.64
N GLN A 114 13.59 11.96 -2.25
CA GLN A 114 14.75 11.57 -3.04
C GLN A 114 14.87 10.05 -2.99
N ALA A 115 14.56 9.39 -4.10
CA ALA A 115 14.73 7.96 -4.23
C ALA A 115 16.18 7.58 -3.91
N VAL A 116 16.38 6.77 -2.87
CA VAL A 116 17.70 6.27 -2.47
C VAL A 116 18.26 5.42 -3.61
N ARG A 117 19.15 6.02 -4.41
CA ARG A 117 19.85 5.32 -5.47
C ARG A 117 21.00 4.54 -4.83
N PRO A 118 21.13 3.23 -5.09
CA PRO A 118 22.29 2.50 -4.61
C PRO A 118 23.55 3.04 -5.28
N ASP A 119 24.63 3.19 -4.50
CA ASP A 119 25.94 3.65 -5.00
C ASP A 119 26.46 2.76 -6.14
N VAL A 120 26.11 1.47 -6.08
CA VAL A 120 26.56 0.47 -7.04
C VAL A 120 25.38 0.04 -7.92
N PRO A 121 25.50 0.14 -9.25
CA PRO A 121 24.44 -0.29 -10.16
C PRO A 121 24.21 -1.81 -10.07
N LEU A 122 22.95 -2.22 -10.31
CA LEU A 122 22.48 -3.58 -10.12
C LEU A 122 23.34 -4.65 -10.83
N TYR A 123 23.82 -4.36 -12.03
CA TYR A 123 24.63 -5.32 -12.79
C TYR A 123 25.97 -5.65 -12.10
N LEU A 124 26.61 -4.67 -11.43
CA LEU A 124 27.84 -4.91 -10.67
C LEU A 124 27.54 -5.67 -9.37
N GLN A 125 26.40 -5.38 -8.72
CA GLN A 125 25.98 -6.13 -7.55
C GLN A 125 25.76 -7.61 -7.88
N ASN A 126 25.15 -7.90 -9.02
CA ASN A 126 24.94 -9.27 -9.50
C ASN A 126 26.27 -10.00 -9.73
N ILE A 127 27.24 -9.34 -10.38
CA ILE A 127 28.57 -9.90 -10.61
C ILE A 127 29.25 -10.26 -9.27
N HIS A 128 29.26 -9.35 -8.30
CA HIS A 128 29.85 -9.62 -6.99
C HIS A 128 29.14 -10.73 -6.22
N ASN A 129 27.81 -10.83 -6.35
CA ASN A 129 27.03 -11.90 -5.74
C ASN A 129 27.35 -13.26 -6.37
N ASP A 130 27.47 -13.32 -7.69
CA ASP A 130 27.81 -14.54 -8.41
C ASP A 130 29.24 -15.01 -8.07
N GLU A 131 30.20 -14.10 -7.96
CA GLU A 131 31.57 -14.40 -7.51
C GLU A 131 31.58 -14.99 -6.09
N ARG A 132 30.81 -14.40 -5.17
CA ARG A 132 30.65 -14.92 -3.80
C ARG A 132 30.01 -16.31 -3.81
N ILE A 133 28.91 -16.51 -4.53
CA ILE A 133 28.22 -17.80 -4.60
C ILE A 133 29.15 -18.88 -5.19
N ASN A 134 29.88 -18.55 -6.25
CA ASN A 134 30.79 -19.48 -6.91
C ASN A 134 31.96 -19.84 -5.99
N SER A 135 32.60 -18.87 -5.33
CA SER A 135 33.69 -19.15 -4.38
C SER A 135 33.25 -20.08 -3.23
N TRP A 136 32.02 -19.94 -2.74
CA TRP A 136 31.45 -20.82 -1.72
C TRP A 136 31.15 -22.22 -2.26
N LYS A 137 30.65 -22.34 -3.50
CA LYS A 137 30.44 -23.64 -4.17
C LYS A 137 31.76 -24.38 -4.39
N TYR A 138 32.83 -23.69 -4.80
CA TYR A 138 34.15 -24.31 -4.97
C TYR A 138 34.79 -24.73 -3.64
N ARG A 139 34.63 -23.93 -2.57
CA ARG A 139 35.07 -24.30 -1.22
C ARG A 139 34.29 -25.48 -0.64
N ARG A 140 33.04 -25.70 -1.06
CA ARG A 140 32.15 -26.78 -0.60
C ARG A 140 32.17 -28.05 -1.47
N LYS A 141 33.06 -28.16 -2.48
CA LYS A 141 33.39 -29.47 -3.08
C LYS A 141 34.15 -30.31 -2.04
N LYS A 142 33.41 -30.75 -1.02
CA LYS A 142 33.84 -31.68 0.01
C LYS A 142 34.33 -32.93 -0.69
N ARG A 143 35.50 -33.40 -0.28
CA ARG A 143 36.02 -34.73 -0.64
C ARG A 143 34.91 -35.77 -0.48
N PRO A 144 34.84 -36.81 -1.34
CA PRO A 144 33.91 -37.91 -1.12
C PRO A 144 34.06 -38.39 0.33
N HIS A 145 32.94 -38.63 1.01
CA HIS A 145 32.98 -39.07 2.40
C HIS A 145 33.83 -40.35 2.48
N PRO A 146 34.77 -40.45 3.43
CA PRO A 146 35.59 -41.64 3.56
C PRO A 146 34.67 -42.85 3.77
N MET A 147 34.92 -43.90 3.00
CA MET A 147 34.15 -45.13 3.06
C MET A 147 34.31 -45.76 4.45
N ASP A 148 33.20 -46.06 5.13
CA ASP A 148 33.22 -46.64 6.48
C ASP A 148 33.49 -48.15 6.40
N MET A 149 34.77 -48.51 6.43
CA MET A 149 35.24 -49.90 6.32
C MET A 149 34.65 -50.81 7.39
N LYS A 150 34.46 -50.31 8.62
CA LYS A 150 33.89 -51.09 9.72
C LYS A 150 32.44 -51.49 9.46
N LYS A 151 31.67 -50.62 8.80
CA LYS A 151 30.28 -50.92 8.43
C LYS A 151 30.24 -51.98 7.33
N ILE A 152 31.13 -51.88 6.35
CA ILE A 152 31.23 -52.84 5.23
C ILE A 152 31.62 -54.23 5.74
N GLU A 153 32.61 -54.31 6.62
CA GLU A 153 33.03 -55.58 7.24
C GLU A 153 31.90 -56.26 8.03
N LYS A 154 31.15 -55.48 8.81
CA LYS A 154 29.97 -56.00 9.55
C LYS A 154 28.90 -56.54 8.60
N GLU A 155 28.63 -55.83 7.51
CA GLU A 155 27.62 -56.28 6.54
C GLU A 155 28.10 -57.53 5.79
N TYR A 156 29.38 -57.61 5.46
CA TYR A 156 29.98 -58.75 4.79
C TYR A 156 29.97 -60.02 5.68
N THR A 157 30.38 -59.89 6.94
CA THR A 157 30.35 -61.00 7.91
C THR A 157 28.93 -61.49 8.15
N ALA A 158 27.94 -60.59 8.24
CA ALA A 158 26.53 -60.96 8.35
C ALA A 158 26.04 -61.76 7.12
N ARG A 159 26.40 -61.34 5.90
CA ARG A 159 26.07 -62.08 4.66
C ARG A 159 26.73 -63.46 4.63
N LEU A 160 27.98 -63.56 5.08
CA LEU A 160 28.72 -64.82 5.13
C LEU A 160 28.08 -65.80 6.12
N ASN A 161 27.72 -65.35 7.33
CA ASN A 161 27.02 -66.15 8.32
C ASN A 161 25.67 -66.66 7.80
N LYS A 162 24.89 -65.78 7.16
CA LYS A 162 23.61 -66.16 6.53
C LYS A 162 23.79 -67.23 5.45
N SER A 163 24.82 -67.10 4.61
CA SER A 163 25.15 -68.09 3.59
C SER A 163 25.50 -69.45 4.20
N ARG A 164 26.33 -69.44 5.26
CA ARG A 164 26.69 -70.66 6.02
C ARG A 164 25.47 -71.35 6.60
N GLU A 165 24.58 -70.60 7.25
CA GLU A 165 23.32 -71.14 7.80
C GLU A 165 22.44 -71.77 6.72
N ILE A 166 22.29 -71.12 5.57
CA ILE A 166 21.53 -71.67 4.43
C ILE A 166 22.18 -72.95 3.92
N GLY A 167 23.51 -72.98 3.80
CA GLY A 167 24.27 -74.16 3.39
C GLY A 167 24.05 -75.35 4.33
N VAL A 168 24.16 -75.11 5.64
CA VAL A 168 23.91 -76.13 6.67
C VAL A 168 22.48 -76.63 6.60
N LYS A 169 21.48 -75.74 6.53
CA LYS A 169 20.06 -76.14 6.40
C LYS A 169 19.80 -76.98 5.16
N ARG A 170 20.42 -76.65 4.02
CA ARG A 170 20.30 -77.46 2.80
C ARG A 170 20.93 -78.84 2.97
N ALA A 171 22.10 -78.92 3.60
CA ALA A 171 22.78 -80.18 3.87
C ALA A 171 21.98 -81.06 4.84
N THR A 172 21.44 -80.50 5.92
CA THR A 172 20.60 -81.24 6.88
C THR A 172 19.32 -81.73 6.24
N ASN A 173 18.64 -80.90 5.44
CA ASN A 173 17.43 -81.30 4.72
C ASN A 173 17.72 -82.43 3.74
N ARG A 174 18.85 -82.37 3.02
CA ARG A 174 19.28 -83.44 2.12
C ARG A 174 19.55 -84.74 2.88
N ALA A 175 20.26 -84.66 4.02
CA ALA A 175 20.53 -85.82 4.85
C ALA A 175 19.24 -86.45 5.41
N GLN A 176 18.27 -85.64 5.86
CA GLN A 176 16.97 -86.12 6.32
C GLN A 176 16.18 -86.80 5.20
N LEU A 177 16.19 -86.22 3.99
CA LEU A 177 15.56 -86.84 2.82
C LEU A 177 16.19 -88.21 2.51
N TYR A 178 17.53 -88.32 2.53
CA TYR A 178 18.19 -89.60 2.32
C TYR A 178 17.88 -90.60 3.43
N GLN A 179 17.81 -90.19 4.70
CA GLN A 179 17.41 -91.08 5.80
C GLN A 179 15.97 -91.59 5.64
N GLN A 180 15.04 -90.74 5.19
CA GLN A 180 13.66 -91.14 4.93
C GLN A 180 13.55 -92.10 3.73
N GLN A 181 14.36 -91.88 2.68
CA GLN A 181 14.39 -92.74 1.49
C GLN A 181 15.08 -94.09 1.76
N CYS A 182 16.13 -94.11 2.57
CA CYS A 182 16.85 -95.32 2.96
C CYS A 182 16.12 -96.18 4.00
N GLY A 183 14.98 -95.72 4.55
CA GLY A 183 14.07 -96.56 5.32
C GLY A 183 13.44 -97.72 4.52
N ASN A 184 13.54 -97.72 3.18
CA ASN A 184 12.96 -98.76 2.31
C ASN A 184 13.95 -99.58 1.47
N SER A 185 15.26 -99.32 1.52
CA SER A 185 16.35 -100.23 1.06
C SER A 185 17.64 -99.44 0.85
N CYS A 186 18.50 -99.38 1.87
CA CYS A 186 19.91 -99.06 1.65
C CYS A 186 20.74 -99.99 2.53
N GLN A 187 21.20 -101.11 1.95
CA GLN A 187 22.34 -101.85 2.49
C GLN A 187 23.57 -100.96 2.33
N THR A 188 24.35 -100.85 3.41
CA THR A 188 25.58 -100.09 3.46
C THR A 188 26.73 -100.95 2.97
N ASP A 189 27.33 -100.59 1.84
CA ASP A 189 28.70 -100.95 1.55
C ASP A 189 29.59 -99.85 2.12
N THR A 190 30.05 -100.07 3.34
CA THR A 190 31.12 -99.28 3.95
C THR A 190 32.45 -99.70 3.31
N ASP A 191 32.91 -98.94 2.31
CA ASP A 191 34.31 -98.99 1.93
C ASP A 191 35.10 -97.93 2.71
N GLN A 192 36.03 -98.47 3.49
CA GLN A 192 37.06 -97.76 4.22
C GLN A 192 38.02 -97.06 3.24
N ASN A 193 38.69 -96.01 3.74
CA ASN A 193 39.82 -95.28 3.15
C ASN A 193 39.48 -94.05 2.31
N SER A 194 39.50 -92.88 2.96
CA SER A 194 40.60 -91.94 2.68
C SER A 194 40.67 -90.94 3.82
N SER A 195 41.65 -91.13 4.69
CA SER A 195 42.25 -90.07 5.49
C SER A 195 42.54 -88.87 4.59
N ASP A 196 42.15 -87.68 5.01
CA ASP A 196 43.02 -86.51 4.94
C ASP A 196 42.43 -85.39 5.82
N ASN A 197 43.01 -85.32 7.02
CA ASN A 197 43.03 -84.13 7.86
C ASN A 197 43.77 -83.01 7.11
N TYR A 198 43.07 -81.94 6.74
CA TYR A 198 43.70 -80.66 6.41
C TYR A 198 42.97 -79.53 7.12
N TYR A 199 43.23 -79.41 8.41
CA TYR A 199 43.12 -78.14 9.13
C TYR A 199 44.46 -77.92 9.83
N GLU A 200 45.40 -77.30 9.14
CA GLU A 200 46.43 -76.50 9.82
C GLU A 200 46.02 -75.04 9.71
N VAL A 201 45.71 -74.51 10.88
CA VAL A 201 45.45 -73.11 11.21
C VAL A 201 46.81 -72.44 11.31
N TYR A 202 47.04 -71.37 10.55
CA TYR A 202 48.10 -70.41 10.85
C TYR A 202 47.46 -69.15 11.43
N ASP A 203 47.88 -68.83 12.66
CA ASP A 203 47.62 -67.59 13.39
C ASP A 203 48.26 -66.36 12.70
#